data_AF-A0A2D6INQ8-F1
#
_entry.id   AF-A0A2D6INQ8-F1
#
_cell.length_a   1.000
_cell.length_b   1.000
_cell.length_c   1.000
_cell.angle_alpha   90.00
_cell.angle_beta   90.00
_cell.angle_gamma   90.00
#
_symmetry.space_group_name_H-M   'P 1'
#
loop_
_entity.id
_entity.type
_entity.pdbx_description
1 polymer ?
#
loop_
_entity_poly.entity_id
_entity_poly.type
_entity_poly.pdbx_seq_one_letter_code
_entity_poly.pdbx_strand_id
1 'polypeptide(L)'
;MITFLGFLIGLIMVIIGFFAVAKTQWFLRNLGDLGEAFGAIGATWMSWKVFGLIFMGLGFAIAFDLFGRLFGGVLTTLFSIGP
;
A
#
# COMPACT_ATOMS: atom_id res chain seq x y z
N MET A 1 -10.80 14.67 11.60
CA MET A 1 -12.03 13.98 11.17
C MET A 1 -11.92 13.77 9.68
N ILE A 2 -11.84 12.52 9.21
CA ILE A 2 -11.68 12.27 7.79
C ILE A 2 -12.95 12.68 7.04
N THR A 3 -12.79 13.36 5.91
CA THR A 3 -13.94 13.68 5.05
C THR A 3 -14.33 12.44 4.27
N PHE A 4 -15.62 12.29 3.93
CA PHE A 4 -16.10 11.20 3.09
C PHE A 4 -15.31 11.11 1.76
N LEU A 5 -14.87 12.25 1.24
CA LEU A 5 -13.99 12.33 0.07
C LEU A 5 -12.60 11.71 0.32
N GLY A 6 -12.00 11.94 1.49
CA GLY A 6 -10.72 11.33 1.88
C GLY A 6 -10.81 9.81 2.01
N PHE A 7 -11.93 9.30 2.53
CA PHE A 7 -12.21 7.86 2.56
C PHE A 7 -12.29 7.27 1.14
N LEU A 8 -13.00 7.93 0.22
CA LEU A 8 -13.11 7.48 -1.18
C LEU A 8 -11.75 7.46 -1.88
N ILE A 9 -10.90 8.48 -1.67
CA ILE A 9 -9.56 8.54 -2.23
C ILE A 9 -8.70 7.37 -1.71
N GLY A 10 -8.74 7.12 -0.39
CA GLY A 10 -8.05 5.98 0.21
C GLY A 10 -8.52 4.64 -0.35
N LEU A 11 -9.84 4.46 -0.49
CA LEU A 11 -10.44 3.26 -1.09
C LEU A 11 -9.98 3.04 -2.53
N ILE A 12 -9.97 4.09 -3.36
CA ILE A 12 -9.50 4.02 -4.75
C ILE A 12 -8.02 3.61 -4.80
N MET A 13 -7.18 4.16 -3.91
CA MET A 13 -5.78 3.77 -3.82
C MET A 13 -5.59 2.30 -3.43
N VAL A 14 -6.41 1.78 -2.50
CA VAL A 14 -6.41 0.34 -2.15
C VAL A 14 -6.80 -0.50 -3.36
N ILE A 15 -7.85 -0.13 -4.08
CA ILE A 15 -8.33 -0.85 -5.26
C ILE A 15 -7.24 -0.88 -6.33
N ILE A 16 -6.60 0.26 -6.62
CA ILE A 16 -5.50 0.35 -7.60
C ILE A 16 -4.32 -0.54 -7.18
N GLY A 17 -3.92 -0.49 -5.90
CA GLY A 17 -2.86 -1.35 -5.36
C GLY A 17 -3.19 -2.83 -5.48
N PHE A 18 -4.44 -3.22 -5.18
CA PHE A 18 -4.91 -4.60 -5.32
C PHE A 18 -4.85 -5.06 -6.78
N PHE A 19 -5.31 -4.24 -7.73
CA PHE A 19 -5.22 -4.56 -9.16
C PHE A 19 -3.77 -4.72 -9.63
N ALA A 20 -2.83 -3.89 -9.15
CA ALA A 20 -1.41 -4.02 -9.48
C ALA A 20 -0.82 -5.36 -9.00
N VAL A 21 -1.15 -5.78 -7.77
CA VAL A 21 -0.71 -7.08 -7.22
C VAL A 21 -1.40 -8.25 -7.92
N ALA A 22 -2.71 -8.18 -8.13
CA ALA A 22 -3.47 -9.25 -8.80
C ALA A 22 -2.99 -9.45 -10.24
N LYS A 23 -2.76 -8.36 -10.97
CA LYS A 23 -2.24 -8.39 -12.35
C LYS A 23 -0.82 -8.97 -12.41
N THR A 24 0.06 -8.63 -11.46
CA THR A 24 1.40 -9.24 -11.41
C THR A 24 1.39 -10.72 -11.04
N GLN A 25 0.48 -11.16 -10.16
CA GLN A 25 0.31 -12.59 -9.87
C GLN A 25 -0.21 -13.36 -11.10
N TRP A 26 -1.16 -12.77 -11.83
CA TRP A 26 -1.67 -13.33 -13.08
C TRP A 26 -0.55 -13.42 -14.13
N PHE A 27 0.28 -12.38 -14.28
CA PHE A 27 1.39 -12.42 -15.22
C PHE A 27 2.47 -13.45 -14.84
N LEU A 28 2.86 -13.54 -13.56
CA LEU A 28 3.80 -14.58 -13.11
C LEU A 28 3.29 -16.00 -13.36
N ARG A 29 1.97 -16.22 -13.19
CA ARG A 29 1.36 -17.53 -13.44
C ARG A 29 1.24 -17.88 -14.92
N ASN A 30 1.02 -16.90 -15.80
CA ASN A 30 0.78 -17.15 -17.23
C ASN A 30 2.00 -16.96 -18.13
N LEU A 31 2.92 -16.05 -17.79
CA LEU A 31 4.12 -15.73 -18.59
C LEU A 31 5.40 -16.30 -17.98
N GLY A 32 5.35 -16.86 -16.76
CA GLY A 32 6.55 -17.23 -16.01
C GLY A 32 7.38 -16.02 -15.60
N ASP A 33 8.58 -16.26 -15.08
CA ASP A 33 9.49 -15.18 -14.71
C ASP A 33 10.21 -14.67 -15.96
N LEU A 34 9.65 -13.64 -16.63
CA LEU A 34 10.34 -12.97 -17.74
C LEU A 34 11.73 -12.43 -17.35
N GLY A 35 12.05 -12.27 -16.06
CA GLY A 35 13.38 -11.93 -15.60
C GLY A 35 14.42 -13.02 -15.89
N GLU A 36 13.99 -14.29 -15.95
CA GLU A 36 14.82 -15.43 -16.31
C GLU A 36 15.32 -15.33 -17.76
N ALA A 37 14.50 -14.78 -18.67
CA ALA A 37 14.87 -14.56 -20.07
C ALA A 37 15.90 -13.41 -20.26
N PHE A 38 16.06 -12.53 -19.28
CA PHE A 38 16.98 -11.39 -19.32
C PHE A 38 18.12 -11.49 -18.29
N GLY A 39 18.29 -12.66 -17.63
CA GLY A 39 19.32 -12.87 -16.60
C GLY A 39 19.09 -12.10 -15.29
N ALA A 40 17.92 -11.48 -15.14
CA ALA A 40 17.48 -10.74 -13.96
C ALA A 40 16.37 -11.50 -13.24
N ILE A 41 16.70 -12.72 -12.78
CA ILE A 41 15.77 -13.65 -12.13
C ILE A 41 15.12 -12.96 -10.91
N GLY A 42 13.79 -12.95 -10.86
CA GLY A 42 13.00 -12.46 -9.74
C GLY A 42 12.80 -10.94 -9.65
N ALA A 43 13.61 -10.11 -10.31
CA ALA A 43 13.66 -8.67 -10.01
C ALA A 43 12.41 -7.89 -10.48
N THR A 44 11.98 -8.08 -11.73
CA THR A 44 11.01 -7.16 -12.36
C THR A 44 9.60 -7.36 -11.83
N TRP A 45 9.18 -8.61 -11.62
CA TRP A 45 7.82 -8.93 -11.15
C TRP A 45 7.66 -8.76 -9.65
N MET A 46 8.71 -9.01 -8.87
CA MET A 46 8.71 -8.81 -7.43
C MET A 46 8.65 -7.31 -7.09
N SER A 47 9.35 -6.46 -7.85
CA SER A 47 9.27 -5.00 -7.72
C SER A 47 7.84 -4.48 -7.83
N TRP A 48 7.07 -4.94 -8.82
CA TRP A 48 5.69 -4.47 -8.97
C TRP A 48 4.75 -4.95 -7.87
N LYS A 49 4.96 -6.16 -7.34
CA LYS A 49 4.22 -6.66 -6.18
C LYS A 49 4.49 -5.81 -4.95
N VAL A 50 5.74 -5.44 -4.71
CA VAL A 50 6.14 -4.58 -3.57
C VAL A 50 5.50 -3.20 -3.70
N PHE A 51 5.55 -2.58 -4.88
CA PHE A 51 4.88 -1.31 -5.13
C PHE A 51 3.36 -1.38 -4.92
N GLY A 52 2.71 -2.45 -5.41
CA GLY A 52 1.28 -2.66 -5.19
C GLY A 52 0.91 -2.86 -3.72
N LEU A 53 1.75 -3.58 -2.96
CA LEU A 53 1.58 -3.76 -1.52
C LEU A 53 1.70 -2.43 -0.75
N ILE A 54 2.70 -1.61 -1.10
CA ILE A 54 2.88 -0.27 -0.51
C ILE A 54 1.67 0.62 -0.81
N PHE A 55 1.16 0.61 -2.05
CA PHE A 55 -0.03 1.36 -2.42
C PHE A 55 -1.29 0.91 -1.67
N MET A 56 -1.48 -0.39 -1.47
CA MET A 56 -2.58 -0.91 -0.65
C MET A 56 -2.43 -0.46 0.81
N GLY A 57 -1.22 -0.54 1.37
CA GLY A 57 -0.95 -0.11 2.75
C GLY A 57 -1.20 1.37 2.97
N LEU A 58 -0.73 2.22 2.07
CA LEU A 58 -0.96 3.67 2.12
C LEU A 58 -2.43 4.02 1.90
N GLY A 59 -3.10 3.40 0.92
CA GLY A 59 -4.53 3.60 0.69
C GLY A 59 -5.38 3.19 1.90
N PHE A 60 -5.04 2.07 2.55
CA PHE A 60 -5.72 1.62 3.76
C PHE A 60 -5.48 2.59 4.93
N ALA A 61 -4.24 3.05 5.10
CA ALA A 61 -3.89 4.00 6.13
C ALA A 61 -4.59 5.36 5.97
N ILE A 62 -4.78 5.81 4.73
CA ILE A 62 -5.57 7.00 4.40
C ILE A 62 -7.05 6.71 4.64
N ALA A 63 -7.61 5.61 4.13
CA ALA A 63 -9.04 5.31 4.26
C ALA A 63 -9.51 5.23 5.73
N PHE A 64 -8.68 4.68 6.62
CA PHE A 64 -9.02 4.49 8.03
C PHE A 64 -8.47 5.58 8.96
N ASP A 65 -7.92 6.67 8.42
CA ASP A 65 -7.30 7.76 9.20
C ASP A 65 -6.30 7.23 10.24
N LEU A 66 -5.58 6.15 9.90
CA LEU A 66 -4.66 5.48 10.81
C LEU A 66 -3.50 6.39 11.18
N PHE A 67 -3.03 7.22 10.24
CA PHE A 67 -1.99 8.20 10.51
C PHE A 67 -2.47 9.30 11.47
N GLY A 68 -3.67 9.86 11.28
CA GLY A 68 -4.22 10.88 12.18
C GLY A 68 -4.44 10.34 13.60
N ARG A 69 -4.88 9.08 13.72
CA ARG A 69 -5.09 8.42 15.02
C ARG A 69 -3.80 7.99 15.70
N LEU A 70 -2.82 7.47 14.96
CA LEU A 70 -1.53 7.05 15.52
C LEU A 70 -0.68 8.25 15.93
N PHE A 71 -0.52 9.26 15.06
CA PHE A 71 0.21 10.48 15.43
C PHE A 71 -0.55 11.30 16.47
N GLY A 72 -1.87 11.40 16.37
CA GLY A 72 -2.69 12.06 17.38
C GLY A 72 -2.57 11.39 18.74
N GLY A 73 -2.60 10.06 18.81
CA GLY A 73 -2.44 9.28 20.04
C GLY A 73 -1.04 9.33 20.64
N VAL A 74 0.00 9.30 19.79
CA VAL A 74 1.40 9.46 20.24
C VAL A 74 1.63 10.89 20.75
N LEU A 75 1.16 11.92 20.04
CA LEU A 75 1.29 13.30 20.49
C LEU A 75 0.50 13.56 21.77
N THR A 76 -0.74 13.08 21.90
CA THR A 76 -1.48 13.22 23.17
C THR A 76 -0.78 12.49 24.31
N THR A 77 -0.19 11.33 24.07
CA THR A 77 0.56 10.61 25.12
C THR A 77 1.85 11.34 25.49
N LEU A 78 2.61 11.83 24.51
CA LEU A 78 3.86 12.57 24.75
C LEU A 78 3.60 13.92 25.45
N PHE A 79 2.51 14.60 25.12
CA PHE A 79 2.16 15.90 25.73
C PHE A 79 1.22 15.78 26.94
N SER A 80 0.61 14.63 27.23
CA SER A 80 -0.09 14.36 28.50
C SER A 80 0.82 13.84 29.61
N ILE A 81 2.08 13.51 29.28
CA ILE A 81 3.13 13.09 30.23
C ILE A 81 4.05 14.28 30.58
N GLY A 82 3.83 15.47 29.99
CA GLY A 82 4.48 16.70 30.43
C GLY A 82 3.88 17.19 31.76
N PRO A 83 4.69 17.60 32.75
CA PRO A 83 4.21 18.12 34.04
C PRO A 83 3.33 19.36 33.92
#